data_AF-C5KA31-F1
#
_entry.id   AF-C5KA31-F1
#
_cell.length_a   1.000
_cell.length_b   1.000
_cell.length_c   1.000
_cell.angle_alpha   90.00
_cell.angle_beta   90.00
_cell.angle_gamma   90.00
#
_symmetry.space_group_name_H-M   'P 1'
#
loop_
_entity.id
_entity.type
_entity.pdbx_description
1 polymer ?
#
loop_
_entity_poly.entity_id
_entity_poly.type
_entity_poly.pdbx_seq_one_letter_code
_entity_poly.pdbx_strand_id
1 'polypeptide(L)'
;AAKLPWSIVRKELTSCLEVACLYSETTRAMASVKLSVPTPELYTDNEANYHRLVKAFKLFSQSKEYDVFRSGWKSSAPAAWELRTLFKISQLLVPRGGKVFHLPGKRNPSDYYSRGLTLKCLPQDDPLLIEAVSCARGRPSCVDDNKLSDDLPALPLSVVVDDDSDTIKALKDYVCLKQKDDPELRSLLCPSPNSKPDSRTLRKYSVVIGPSGRSNDGYVINSVTRGLVVPRELRREVCDRLHLYFIHLGAYKIYRSIKSDFDAGPLSEYLKAQKRC
;
A
#
# COMPACT_ATOMS: atom_id res chain seq x y z
N ALA A 1 -14.29 16.26 -18.37
CA ALA A 1 -14.14 16.82 -17.02
C ALA A 1 -12.76 16.46 -16.48
N ALA A 2 -11.91 17.46 -16.23
CA ALA A 2 -10.61 17.23 -15.60
C ALA A 2 -10.83 16.59 -14.22
N LYS A 3 -10.20 15.45 -13.94
CA LYS A 3 -10.26 14.81 -12.61
C LYS A 3 -9.51 15.71 -11.63
N LEU A 4 -10.25 16.37 -10.73
CA LEU A 4 -9.64 17.12 -9.64
C LEU A 4 -8.68 16.19 -8.86
N PRO A 5 -7.48 16.67 -8.50
CA PRO A 5 -6.53 15.89 -7.71
C PRO A 5 -7.16 15.51 -6.36
N TRP A 6 -6.80 14.32 -5.87
CA TRP A 6 -7.29 13.84 -4.57
C TRP A 6 -6.80 14.75 -3.45
N SER A 7 -7.70 15.26 -2.61
CA SER A 7 -7.32 15.98 -1.39
C SER A 7 -6.60 15.04 -0.41
N ILE A 8 -5.74 15.61 0.44
CA ILE A 8 -5.02 14.87 1.50
C ILE A 8 -6.02 14.12 2.38
N VAL A 9 -7.08 14.81 2.83
CA VAL A 9 -8.20 14.23 3.59
C VAL A 9 -8.79 13.00 2.90
N ARG A 10 -8.98 13.05 1.57
CA ARG A 10 -9.52 11.93 0.80
C ARG A 10 -8.57 10.76 0.69
N LYS A 11 -7.27 11.01 0.50
CA LYS A 11 -6.27 9.94 0.46
C LYS A 11 -6.24 9.20 1.79
N GLU A 12 -6.04 9.92 2.89
CA GLU A 12 -5.88 9.33 4.22
C GLU A 12 -7.15 8.64 4.74
N LEU A 13 -8.33 9.25 4.53
CA LEU A 13 -9.58 8.63 4.98
C LEU A 13 -9.90 7.36 4.17
N THR A 14 -9.53 7.34 2.89
CA THR A 14 -9.63 6.12 2.07
C THR A 14 -8.65 5.05 2.58
N SER A 15 -7.41 5.43 2.92
CA SER A 15 -6.45 4.51 3.55
C SER A 15 -6.98 3.92 4.86
N CYS A 16 -7.66 4.72 5.70
CA CYS A 16 -8.31 4.22 6.91
C CYS A 16 -9.39 3.17 6.62
N LEU A 17 -10.21 3.39 5.58
CA LEU A 17 -11.21 2.41 5.13
C LEU A 17 -10.55 1.13 4.64
N GLU A 18 -9.46 1.24 3.89
CA GLU A 18 -8.72 0.09 3.40
C GLU A 18 -8.14 -0.76 4.53
N VAL A 19 -7.57 -0.12 5.56
CA VAL A 19 -7.08 -0.80 6.77
C VAL A 19 -8.24 -1.48 7.50
N ALA A 20 -9.39 -0.81 7.63
CA ALA A 20 -10.57 -1.40 8.27
C ALA A 20 -11.12 -2.64 7.52
N CYS A 21 -11.11 -2.60 6.19
CA CYS A 21 -11.49 -3.74 5.36
C CYS A 21 -10.52 -4.90 5.52
N LEU A 22 -9.21 -4.63 5.43
CA LEU A 22 -8.17 -5.64 5.62
C LEU A 22 -8.30 -6.31 6.99
N TYR A 23 -8.42 -5.50 8.05
CA TYR A 23 -8.64 -6.01 9.40
C TYR A 23 -9.87 -6.94 9.48
N SER A 24 -11.00 -6.56 8.88
CA SER A 24 -12.22 -7.37 8.87
C SER A 24 -12.07 -8.68 8.07
N GLU A 25 -11.26 -8.68 7.00
CA GLU A 25 -10.92 -9.88 6.23
C GLU A 25 -9.99 -10.81 7.03
N THR A 26 -8.89 -10.28 7.55
CA THR A 26 -7.91 -11.04 8.32
C THR A 26 -8.52 -11.64 9.58
N THR A 27 -9.32 -10.88 10.33
CA THR A 27 -9.94 -11.38 11.57
C THR A 27 -11.01 -12.43 11.33
N ARG A 28 -11.69 -12.41 10.17
CA ARG A 28 -12.58 -13.51 9.76
C ARG A 28 -11.80 -14.79 9.49
N ALA A 29 -10.65 -14.70 8.82
CA ALA A 29 -9.77 -15.84 8.59
C ALA A 29 -9.19 -16.37 9.91
N MET A 30 -8.76 -15.51 10.83
CA MET A 30 -8.31 -15.91 12.16
C MET A 30 -9.40 -16.64 12.95
N ALA A 31 -10.62 -16.09 12.94
CA ALA A 31 -11.75 -16.69 13.64
C ALA A 31 -12.13 -18.08 13.09
N SER A 32 -12.01 -18.31 11.77
CA SER A 32 -12.34 -19.62 11.18
C SER A 32 -11.38 -20.73 11.61
N VAL A 33 -10.16 -20.38 11.99
CA VAL A 33 -9.16 -21.30 12.56
C VAL A 33 -9.05 -21.20 14.09
N LYS A 34 -10.04 -20.57 14.76
CA LYS A 34 -10.12 -20.41 16.22
C LYS A 34 -8.93 -19.67 16.85
N LEU A 35 -8.28 -18.77 16.11
CA LEU A 35 -7.25 -17.89 16.66
C LEU A 35 -7.89 -16.71 17.40
N SER A 36 -7.18 -16.23 18.42
CA SER A 36 -7.57 -15.02 19.14
C SER A 36 -7.56 -13.81 18.20
N VAL A 37 -8.68 -13.10 18.14
CA VAL A 37 -8.81 -11.89 17.34
C VAL A 37 -8.47 -10.69 18.21
N PRO A 38 -7.46 -9.87 17.84
CA PRO A 38 -7.14 -8.67 18.61
C PRO A 38 -8.28 -7.65 18.58
N THR A 39 -8.16 -6.58 19.36
CA THR A 39 -9.03 -5.40 19.22
C THR A 39 -8.43 -4.46 18.16
N PRO A 40 -9.21 -3.91 17.23
CA PRO A 40 -8.66 -3.03 16.21
C PRO A 40 -8.25 -1.68 16.81
N GLU A 41 -7.05 -1.24 16.47
CA GLU A 41 -6.56 0.10 16.82
C GLU A 41 -6.15 0.82 15.53
N LEU A 42 -6.78 1.97 15.28
CA LEU A 42 -6.52 2.79 14.10
C LEU A 42 -5.70 4.03 14.52
N TYR A 43 -4.54 4.21 13.91
CA TYR A 43 -3.65 5.34 14.17
C TYR A 43 -3.67 6.29 12.98
N THR A 44 -3.77 7.60 13.23
CA THR A 44 -3.69 8.62 12.19
C THR A 44 -2.96 9.85 12.73
N ASP A 45 -2.14 10.46 11.88
CA ASP A 45 -1.43 11.72 12.12
C ASP A 45 -2.17 12.95 11.60
N ASN A 46 -3.29 12.73 10.93
CA ASN A 46 -4.17 13.80 10.52
C ASN A 46 -5.20 14.05 11.61
N GLU A 47 -4.97 15.12 12.35
CA GLU A 47 -5.82 15.58 13.44
C GLU A 47 -7.30 15.73 13.03
N ALA A 48 -7.56 16.25 11.84
CA ALA A 48 -8.92 16.42 11.35
C ALA A 48 -9.62 15.06 11.11
N ASN A 49 -8.90 14.08 10.56
CA ASN A 49 -9.41 12.71 10.38
C ASN A 49 -9.54 11.98 11.72
N TYR A 50 -8.63 12.19 12.66
CA TYR A 50 -8.74 11.69 14.03
C TYR A 50 -10.07 12.11 14.67
N HIS A 51 -10.36 13.43 14.72
CA HIS A 51 -11.61 13.92 15.31
C HIS A 51 -12.86 13.43 14.56
N ARG A 52 -12.80 13.34 13.23
CA ARG A 52 -13.90 12.76 12.43
C ARG A 52 -14.14 11.30 12.79
N LEU A 53 -13.09 10.48 12.88
CA LEU A 53 -13.20 9.06 13.20
C LEU A 53 -13.72 8.83 14.62
N VAL A 54 -13.22 9.58 15.61
CA VAL A 54 -13.70 9.52 16.99
C VAL A 54 -15.19 9.87 17.07
N LYS A 55 -15.61 10.97 16.41
CA LYS A 55 -17.03 11.35 16.35
C LYS A 55 -17.86 10.29 15.63
N ALA A 56 -17.37 9.73 14.53
CA ALA A 56 -18.05 8.66 13.80
C ALA A 56 -18.27 7.42 14.68
N PHE A 57 -17.25 6.99 15.42
CA PHE A 57 -17.36 5.82 16.30
C PHE A 57 -18.39 6.06 17.40
N LYS A 58 -18.41 7.27 17.99
CA LYS A 58 -19.41 7.67 18.97
C LYS A 58 -20.83 7.65 18.39
N LEU A 59 -21.05 8.28 17.24
CA LEU A 59 -22.37 8.34 16.58
C LEU A 59 -22.86 6.95 16.16
N PHE A 60 -21.97 6.11 15.62
CA PHE A 60 -22.33 4.74 15.24
C PHE A 60 -22.66 3.85 16.45
N SER A 61 -21.98 4.08 17.58
CA SER A 61 -22.30 3.38 18.85
C SER A 61 -23.68 3.76 19.38
N GLN A 62 -24.17 4.97 19.07
CA GLN A 62 -25.52 5.41 19.42
C GLN A 62 -26.59 4.88 18.46
N SER A 63 -26.31 4.84 17.15
CA SER A 63 -27.20 4.24 16.16
C SER A 63 -26.43 3.64 14.98
N LYS A 64 -26.86 2.44 14.59
CA LYS A 64 -26.34 1.70 13.44
C LYS A 64 -27.01 2.11 12.13
N GLU A 65 -28.02 2.98 12.18
CA GLU A 65 -28.72 3.48 11.00
C GLU A 65 -27.99 4.65 10.38
N TYR A 66 -27.80 4.61 9.05
CA TYR A 66 -27.04 5.63 8.34
C TYR A 66 -27.67 7.03 8.44
N ASP A 67 -29.00 7.14 8.40
CA ASP A 67 -29.68 8.43 8.43
C ASP A 67 -29.57 9.10 9.80
N VAL A 68 -29.65 8.32 10.88
CA VAL A 68 -29.41 8.79 12.25
C VAL A 68 -27.94 9.15 12.46
N PHE A 69 -27.03 8.31 11.97
CA PHE A 69 -25.60 8.61 11.99
C PHE A 69 -25.29 9.94 11.28
N ARG A 70 -25.86 10.13 10.08
CA ARG A 70 -25.68 11.31 9.25
C ARG A 70 -26.22 12.58 9.92
N SER A 71 -27.42 12.52 10.50
CA SER A 71 -28.03 13.67 11.17
C SER A 71 -27.22 14.15 12.38
N GLY A 72 -26.49 13.25 13.05
CA GLY A 72 -25.58 13.56 14.16
C GLY A 72 -24.41 14.50 13.83
N TRP A 73 -24.15 14.77 12.54
CA TRP A 73 -23.07 15.66 12.12
C TRP A 73 -23.44 17.15 12.08
N LYS A 74 -24.74 17.50 12.07
CA LYS A 74 -25.26 18.89 12.06
C LYS A 74 -24.62 19.76 10.96
N SER A 75 -24.43 21.07 11.21
CA SER A 75 -23.98 22.09 10.25
C SER A 75 -22.52 21.98 9.81
N SER A 76 -21.69 21.20 10.50
CA SER A 76 -20.29 20.93 10.14
C SER A 76 -20.12 19.55 9.48
N ALA A 77 -21.13 19.11 8.74
CA ALA A 77 -21.14 17.81 8.10
C ALA A 77 -20.02 17.69 7.05
N PRO A 78 -19.19 16.63 7.13
CA PRO A 78 -18.31 16.22 6.05
C PRO A 78 -19.06 16.05 4.72
N ALA A 79 -18.33 16.06 3.62
CA ALA A 79 -18.91 15.76 2.32
C ALA A 79 -19.61 14.39 2.34
N ALA A 80 -20.65 14.19 1.53
CA ALA A 80 -21.45 12.96 1.57
C ALA A 80 -20.63 11.67 1.35
N TRP A 81 -19.54 11.74 0.60
CA TRP A 81 -18.63 10.60 0.43
C TRP A 81 -17.79 10.32 1.69
N GLU A 82 -17.38 11.35 2.43
CA GLU A 82 -16.66 11.22 3.71
C GLU A 82 -17.56 10.56 4.75
N LEU A 83 -18.82 10.99 4.83
CA LEU A 83 -19.82 10.41 5.74
C LEU A 83 -20.04 8.91 5.48
N ARG A 84 -20.20 8.52 4.21
CA ARG A 84 -20.31 7.09 3.84
C ARG A 84 -19.07 6.30 4.23
N THR A 85 -17.89 6.90 4.04
CA THR A 85 -16.61 6.26 4.36
C THR A 85 -16.46 6.07 5.87
N LEU A 86 -16.69 7.13 6.66
CA LEU A 86 -16.68 7.11 8.12
C LEU A 86 -17.68 6.12 8.70
N PHE A 87 -18.89 6.09 8.15
CA PHE A 87 -19.91 5.10 8.54
C PHE A 87 -19.43 3.67 8.27
N LYS A 88 -18.83 3.42 7.10
CA LYS A 88 -18.34 2.09 6.75
C LYS A 88 -17.19 1.64 7.64
N ILE A 89 -16.23 2.53 7.94
CA ILE A 89 -15.15 2.26 8.88
C ILE A 89 -15.74 1.90 10.25
N SER A 90 -16.70 2.70 10.74
CA SER A 90 -17.36 2.48 12.02
C SER A 90 -18.08 1.13 12.07
N GLN A 91 -18.79 0.78 10.99
CA GLN A 91 -19.47 -0.51 10.86
C GLN A 91 -18.51 -1.71 10.95
N LEU A 92 -17.28 -1.56 10.46
CA LEU A 92 -16.27 -2.62 10.47
C LEU A 92 -15.56 -2.74 11.83
N LEU A 93 -15.26 -1.60 12.48
CA LEU A 93 -14.36 -1.58 13.63
C LEU A 93 -15.09 -1.47 14.98
N VAL A 94 -16.17 -0.70 15.08
CA VAL A 94 -16.87 -0.47 16.36
C VAL A 94 -17.42 -1.75 16.98
N PRO A 95 -18.07 -2.68 16.24
CA PRO A 95 -18.56 -3.94 16.83
C PRO A 95 -17.48 -4.83 17.45
N ARG A 96 -16.20 -4.56 17.14
CA ARG A 96 -15.04 -5.31 17.63
C ARG A 96 -14.27 -4.54 18.72
N GLY A 97 -14.87 -3.50 19.29
CA GLY A 97 -14.24 -2.65 20.31
C GLY A 97 -13.18 -1.70 19.75
N GLY A 98 -13.26 -1.36 18.46
CA GLY A 98 -12.24 -0.57 17.79
C GLY A 98 -11.97 0.79 18.44
N LYS A 99 -10.69 1.18 18.48
CA LYS A 99 -10.22 2.46 19.01
C LYS A 99 -9.49 3.27 17.95
N VAL A 100 -9.50 4.58 18.10
CA VAL A 100 -8.80 5.52 17.22
C VAL A 100 -7.83 6.32 18.07
N PHE A 101 -6.59 6.44 17.61
CA PHE A 101 -5.53 7.18 18.29
C PHE A 101 -4.91 8.20 17.34
N HIS A 102 -4.53 9.36 17.88
CA HIS A 102 -3.75 10.35 17.17
C HIS A 102 -2.25 10.04 17.35
N LEU A 103 -1.49 10.06 16.25
CA LEU A 103 -0.06 9.77 16.23
C LEU A 103 0.70 10.98 15.66
N PRO A 104 1.75 11.52 16.29
CA PRO A 104 2.47 12.67 15.74
C PRO A 104 3.11 12.36 14.37
N GLY A 105 2.85 13.18 13.35
CA GLY A 105 3.26 12.91 11.96
C GLY A 105 4.77 12.71 11.73
N LYS A 106 5.63 13.28 12.58
CA LYS A 106 7.09 13.06 12.53
C LYS A 106 7.50 11.58 12.74
N ARG A 107 6.61 10.73 13.24
CA ARG A 107 6.85 9.33 13.60
C ARG A 107 5.90 8.35 12.90
N ASN A 108 5.27 8.74 11.80
CA ASN A 108 4.33 7.87 11.07
C ASN A 108 5.05 7.03 10.00
N PRO A 109 5.37 5.74 10.23
CA PRO A 109 5.98 4.90 9.20
C PRO A 109 5.06 4.66 8.00
N SER A 110 3.74 4.89 8.16
CA SER A 110 2.78 4.81 7.06
C SER A 110 3.04 5.86 5.97
N ASP A 111 3.70 6.98 6.31
CA ASP A 111 4.09 7.99 5.33
C ASP A 111 5.10 7.42 4.32
N TYR A 112 6.06 6.61 4.78
CA TYR A 112 7.00 5.89 3.90
C TYR A 112 6.25 4.97 2.93
N TYR A 113 5.32 4.15 3.43
CA TYR A 113 4.49 3.29 2.58
C TYR A 113 3.64 4.10 1.58
N SER A 114 3.06 5.22 2.01
CA SER A 114 2.25 6.08 1.14
C SER A 114 3.06 6.75 0.02
N ARG A 115 4.37 6.96 0.26
CA ARG A 115 5.34 7.50 -0.70
C ARG A 115 6.05 6.42 -1.52
N GLY A 116 5.75 5.15 -1.29
CA GLY A 116 6.42 4.03 -1.95
C GLY A 116 7.87 3.82 -1.52
N LEU A 117 8.23 4.32 -0.33
CA LEU A 117 9.56 4.16 0.26
C LEU A 117 9.61 2.87 1.09
N THR A 118 10.74 2.17 1.04
CA THR A 118 10.99 0.96 1.83
C THR A 118 11.11 1.32 3.31
N LEU A 119 10.51 0.52 4.19
CA LEU A 119 10.80 0.61 5.62
C LEU A 119 12.21 0.09 5.89
N LYS A 120 12.92 0.72 6.83
CA LYS A 120 14.25 0.28 7.26
C LYS A 120 14.23 -0.93 8.19
N CYS A 121 13.08 -1.20 8.80
CA CYS A 121 12.86 -2.30 9.74
C CYS A 121 11.37 -2.67 9.71
N LEU A 122 11.05 -3.86 10.21
CA LEU A 122 9.66 -4.27 10.31
C LEU A 122 8.92 -3.36 11.32
N PRO A 123 7.61 -3.08 11.13
CA PRO A 123 6.87 -2.19 12.03
C PRO A 123 6.95 -2.59 13.50
N GLN A 124 7.01 -3.89 13.82
CA GLN A 124 7.13 -4.38 15.19
C GLN A 124 8.54 -4.22 15.79
N ASP A 125 9.54 -3.92 14.96
CA ASP A 125 10.94 -3.74 15.36
C ASP A 125 11.37 -2.27 15.27
N ASP A 126 10.49 -1.37 14.81
CA ASP A 126 10.75 0.06 14.72
C ASP A 126 10.60 0.72 16.11
N PRO A 127 11.70 1.13 16.77
CA PRO A 127 11.63 1.72 18.10
C PRO A 127 10.87 3.04 18.12
N LEU A 128 10.88 3.80 17.02
CA LEU A 128 10.17 5.07 16.91
C LEU A 128 8.66 4.85 16.77
N LEU A 129 8.26 3.81 16.03
CA LEU A 129 6.85 3.42 15.95
C LEU A 129 6.36 2.87 17.29
N ILE A 130 7.13 2.01 17.94
CA ILE A 130 6.79 1.46 19.28
C ILE A 130 6.59 2.60 20.28
N GLU A 131 7.53 3.55 20.33
CA GLU A 131 7.43 4.73 21.19
C GLU A 131 6.21 5.59 20.84
N ALA A 132 5.98 5.85 19.54
CA ALA A 132 4.85 6.65 19.09
C ALA A 132 3.50 6.00 19.44
N VAL A 133 3.36 4.68 19.26
CA VAL A 133 2.17 3.90 19.65
C VAL A 133 1.99 3.92 21.17
N SER A 134 3.07 3.73 21.93
CA SER A 134 3.05 3.78 23.39
C SER A 134 2.58 5.16 23.89
N CYS A 135 3.14 6.25 23.34
CA CYS A 135 2.71 7.61 23.64
C CYS A 135 1.25 7.85 23.24
N ALA A 136 0.82 7.37 22.07
CA ALA A 136 -0.54 7.55 21.59
C ALA A 136 -1.57 6.81 22.48
N ARG A 137 -1.23 5.61 22.96
CA ARG A 137 -2.06 4.84 23.92
C ARG A 137 -2.06 5.44 25.32
N GLY A 138 -0.93 6.03 25.74
CA GLY A 138 -0.75 6.65 27.06
C GLY A 138 -1.40 8.03 27.19
N ARG A 139 -1.78 8.68 26.08
CA ARG A 139 -2.54 9.94 26.12
C ARG A 139 -4.00 9.65 26.47
N PRO A 140 -4.53 10.18 27.59
CA PRO A 140 -5.97 10.19 27.82
C PRO A 140 -6.63 10.91 26.65
N SER A 141 -7.79 10.42 26.20
CA SER A 141 -8.55 10.95 25.05
C SER A 141 -9.06 12.40 25.21
N CYS A 142 -8.53 13.16 26.17
CA CYS A 142 -8.96 14.49 26.58
C CYS A 142 -7.86 15.21 27.37
N VAL A 143 -6.83 15.78 26.72
CA VAL A 143 -5.97 16.80 27.37
C VAL A 143 -5.57 17.85 26.33
N ASP A 144 -5.79 19.12 26.68
CA ASP A 144 -5.46 20.34 25.93
C ASP A 144 -4.10 20.28 25.22
N ASP A 145 -4.13 20.35 23.88
CA ASP A 145 -2.97 20.27 22.98
C ASP A 145 -2.10 21.55 22.92
N ASN A 146 -2.30 22.52 23.83
CA ASN A 146 -1.54 23.78 23.83
C ASN A 146 -0.17 23.73 24.52
N LYS A 147 0.37 22.54 24.81
CA LYS A 147 1.73 22.39 25.37
C LYS A 147 2.48 21.22 24.72
N LEU A 148 2.86 21.38 23.46
CA LEU A 148 3.96 20.63 22.88
C LEU A 148 5.17 21.57 22.81
N SER A 149 6.07 21.47 23.79
CA SER A 149 7.40 22.05 23.67
C SER A 149 8.17 21.25 22.62
N ASP A 150 8.68 21.95 21.60
CA ASP A 150 9.52 21.45 20.52
C ASP A 150 10.93 20.96 20.99
N ASP A 151 11.18 20.87 22.29
CA ASP A 151 12.49 20.61 22.88
C ASP A 151 12.71 19.12 23.21
N LEU A 152 12.85 18.29 22.18
CA LEU A 152 13.59 17.03 22.31
C LEU A 152 14.70 16.97 21.26
N PRO A 153 15.94 16.61 21.66
CA PRO A 153 17.10 16.73 20.78
C PRO A 153 16.89 15.85 19.55
N ALA A 154 16.97 16.47 18.38
CA ALA A 154 17.08 15.77 17.11
C ALA A 154 18.36 14.93 17.14
N LEU A 155 18.23 13.63 17.42
CA LEU A 155 19.37 12.72 17.27
C LEU A 155 19.76 12.69 15.79
N PRO A 156 21.07 12.76 15.47
CA PRO A 156 21.52 12.76 14.09
C PRO A 156 21.08 11.44 13.46
N LEU A 157 20.28 11.55 12.39
CA LEU A 157 19.94 10.46 11.49
C LEU A 157 21.24 10.00 10.80
N SER A 158 22.03 9.18 11.49
CA SER A 158 23.05 8.36 10.84
C SER A 158 22.30 7.35 9.98
N VAL A 159 22.30 7.61 8.68
CA VAL A 159 21.83 6.70 7.64
C VAL A 159 22.73 5.48 7.67
N VAL A 160 22.31 4.46 8.41
CA VAL A 160 22.71 3.08 8.12
C VAL A 160 21.60 2.53 7.24
N VAL A 161 21.95 2.27 5.99
CA VAL A 161 21.12 1.57 5.01
C VAL A 161 21.37 0.09 5.27
N ASP A 162 20.39 -0.62 5.82
CA ASP A 162 20.35 -2.08 5.78
C ASP A 162 19.24 -2.50 4.78
N ASP A 163 19.43 -3.64 4.15
CA ASP A 163 19.42 -3.79 2.68
C ASP A 163 18.15 -4.44 2.08
N ASP A 164 16.94 -3.96 2.38
CA ASP A 164 15.71 -4.50 1.75
C ASP A 164 15.46 -4.01 0.31
N SER A 165 16.20 -2.97 -0.11
CA SER A 165 16.38 -2.57 -1.51
C SER A 165 16.81 -3.77 -2.37
N ASP A 166 17.59 -4.69 -1.81
CA ASP A 166 18.09 -5.84 -2.52
C ASP A 166 17.02 -6.86 -2.90
N THR A 167 15.86 -6.94 -2.24
CA THR A 167 14.87 -7.97 -2.59
C THR A 167 14.11 -7.65 -3.88
N ILE A 168 13.61 -6.42 -4.05
CA ILE A 168 12.95 -5.99 -5.30
C ILE A 168 13.96 -5.78 -6.41
N LYS A 169 15.16 -5.27 -6.09
CA LYS A 169 16.25 -5.14 -7.05
C LYS A 169 16.72 -6.51 -7.53
N ALA A 170 16.96 -7.48 -6.63
CA ALA A 170 17.28 -8.85 -7.01
C ALA A 170 16.16 -9.51 -7.82
N LEU A 171 14.89 -9.21 -7.52
CA LEU A 171 13.77 -9.70 -8.33
C LEU A 171 13.79 -9.08 -9.74
N LYS A 172 14.10 -7.78 -9.86
CA LYS A 172 14.29 -7.11 -11.17
C LYS A 172 15.46 -7.73 -11.93
N ASP A 173 16.61 -7.90 -11.28
CA ASP A 173 17.82 -8.49 -11.87
C ASP A 173 17.57 -9.94 -12.31
N TYR A 174 16.86 -10.72 -11.48
CA TYR A 174 16.46 -12.09 -11.80
C TYR A 174 15.52 -12.13 -13.02
N VAL A 175 14.52 -11.25 -13.08
CA VAL A 175 13.63 -11.15 -14.24
C VAL A 175 14.43 -10.77 -15.49
N CYS A 176 15.31 -9.77 -15.42
CA CYS A 176 16.17 -9.35 -16.53
C CYS A 176 17.04 -10.51 -17.06
N LEU A 177 17.66 -11.28 -16.15
CA LEU A 177 18.45 -12.47 -16.52
C LEU A 177 17.58 -13.48 -17.31
N LYS A 178 16.36 -13.69 -16.83
CA LYS A 178 15.43 -14.70 -17.36
C LYS A 178 14.68 -14.28 -18.62
N GLN A 179 14.68 -13.00 -18.98
CA GLN A 179 14.12 -12.56 -20.27
C GLN A 179 14.85 -13.16 -21.48
N LYS A 180 16.12 -13.51 -21.33
CA LYS A 180 16.91 -14.17 -22.39
C LYS A 180 16.48 -15.61 -22.65
N ASP A 181 15.87 -16.25 -21.64
CA ASP A 181 15.39 -17.62 -21.72
C ASP A 181 13.99 -17.69 -22.37
N ASP A 182 13.22 -16.59 -22.34
CA ASP A 182 11.90 -16.48 -22.98
C ASP A 182 12.05 -16.26 -24.50
N PRO A 183 11.58 -17.19 -25.37
CA PRO A 183 11.79 -17.08 -26.82
C PRO A 183 11.22 -15.80 -27.44
N GLU A 184 10.09 -15.29 -26.94
CA GLU A 184 9.44 -14.07 -27.46
C GLU A 184 10.28 -12.85 -27.09
N LEU A 185 10.72 -12.74 -25.83
CA LEU A 185 11.54 -11.63 -25.35
C LEU A 185 12.97 -11.68 -25.90
N ARG A 186 13.54 -12.88 -26.04
CA ARG A 186 14.85 -13.09 -26.67
C ARG A 186 14.88 -12.58 -28.11
N SER A 187 13.80 -12.77 -28.87
CA SER A 187 13.71 -12.27 -30.24
C SER A 187 13.76 -10.74 -30.32
N LEU A 188 13.35 -10.04 -29.26
CA LEU A 188 13.43 -8.58 -29.14
C LEU A 188 14.83 -8.12 -28.71
N LEU A 189 15.48 -8.83 -27.80
CA LEU A 189 16.82 -8.52 -27.29
C LEU A 189 17.93 -8.81 -28.32
N CYS A 190 17.76 -9.91 -29.05
CA CYS A 190 18.72 -10.41 -30.04
C CYS A 190 18.01 -10.70 -31.38
N PRO A 191 17.54 -9.69 -32.11
CA PRO A 191 16.84 -9.90 -33.36
C PRO A 191 17.76 -10.57 -34.39
N SER A 192 17.37 -11.75 -34.89
CA SER A 192 18.09 -12.39 -35.99
C SER A 192 17.91 -11.58 -37.27
N PRO A 193 18.92 -11.50 -38.17
CA PRO A 193 18.80 -10.81 -39.45
C PRO A 193 17.58 -11.24 -40.27
N ASN A 194 17.12 -12.49 -40.08
CA ASN A 194 16.01 -13.09 -40.81
C ASN A 194 14.68 -13.13 -40.03
N SER A 195 14.65 -12.68 -38.78
CA SER A 195 13.42 -12.65 -37.96
C SER A 195 13.25 -11.27 -37.32
N LYS A 196 12.57 -10.37 -38.04
CA LYS A 196 12.15 -9.09 -37.46
C LYS A 196 10.90 -9.31 -36.60
N PRO A 197 10.86 -8.77 -35.37
CA PRO A 197 9.65 -8.78 -34.56
C PRO A 197 8.49 -8.11 -35.32
N ASP A 198 7.28 -8.62 -35.15
CA ASP A 198 6.12 -8.03 -35.81
C ASP A 198 5.82 -6.59 -35.30
N SER A 199 5.11 -5.81 -36.11
CA SER A 199 4.81 -4.41 -35.81
C SER A 199 3.94 -4.22 -34.56
N ARG A 200 3.15 -5.24 -34.18
CA ARG A 200 2.29 -5.21 -33.00
C ARG A 200 3.12 -5.35 -31.71
N THR A 201 4.12 -6.21 -31.75
CA THR A 201 5.05 -6.49 -30.67
C THR A 201 5.93 -5.26 -30.41
N LEU A 202 6.44 -4.62 -31.46
CA LEU A 202 7.22 -3.38 -31.35
C LEU A 202 6.41 -2.18 -30.82
N ARG A 203 5.09 -2.15 -31.02
CA ARG A 203 4.22 -1.13 -30.38
C ARG A 203 4.04 -1.37 -28.89
N LYS A 204 4.09 -2.63 -28.46
CA LYS A 204 3.81 -3.03 -27.08
C LYS A 204 5.07 -3.03 -26.21
N TYR A 205 6.22 -3.38 -26.78
CA TYR A 205 7.46 -3.58 -26.04
C TYR A 205 8.59 -2.73 -26.60
N SER A 206 9.47 -2.28 -25.71
CA SER A 206 10.69 -1.53 -26.02
C SER A 206 11.88 -2.21 -25.37
N VAL A 207 13.03 -2.21 -26.04
CA VAL A 207 14.29 -2.69 -25.48
C VAL A 207 15.05 -1.50 -24.89
N VAL A 208 15.41 -1.60 -23.62
CA VAL A 208 16.33 -0.66 -22.96
C VAL A 208 17.73 -1.24 -23.09
N ILE A 209 18.64 -0.50 -23.72
CA ILE A 209 20.03 -0.92 -23.90
C ILE A 209 20.79 -0.66 -22.61
N GLY A 210 21.52 -1.67 -22.14
CA GLY A 210 22.36 -1.55 -20.95
C GLY A 210 23.55 -0.59 -21.13
N PRO A 211 24.28 -0.28 -20.04
CA PRO A 211 25.38 0.69 -20.04
C PRO A 211 26.55 0.31 -20.97
N SER A 212 26.68 -0.95 -21.37
CA SER A 212 27.67 -1.41 -22.35
C SER A 212 27.35 -1.04 -23.80
N GLY A 213 26.16 -0.47 -24.07
CA GLY A 213 25.70 -0.10 -25.41
C GLY A 213 25.37 -1.29 -26.31
N ARG A 214 25.47 -2.54 -25.82
CA ARG A 214 25.14 -3.77 -26.54
C ARG A 214 23.71 -4.20 -26.23
N SER A 215 22.95 -4.61 -27.26
CA SER A 215 21.57 -5.10 -27.09
C SER A 215 21.48 -6.33 -26.17
N ASN A 216 22.54 -7.15 -26.14
CA ASN A 216 22.62 -8.36 -25.30
C ASN A 216 22.70 -8.07 -23.78
N ASP A 217 22.99 -6.83 -23.38
CA ASP A 217 22.96 -6.39 -21.98
C ASP A 217 21.73 -5.54 -21.67
N GLY A 218 20.76 -5.52 -22.59
CA GLY A 218 19.49 -4.84 -22.42
C GLY A 218 18.41 -5.69 -21.77
N TYR A 219 17.29 -5.05 -21.49
CA TYR A 219 16.06 -5.68 -20.97
C TYR A 219 14.83 -5.10 -21.67
N VAL A 220 13.74 -5.88 -21.67
CA VAL A 220 12.49 -5.53 -22.34
C VAL A 220 11.51 -4.89 -21.35
N ILE A 221 10.96 -3.73 -21.71
CA ILE A 221 9.92 -3.03 -20.97
C ILE A 221 8.65 -2.89 -21.80
N ASN A 222 7.52 -2.71 -21.13
CA ASN A 222 6.27 -2.33 -21.79
C ASN A 222 6.35 -0.86 -22.23
N SER A 223 6.11 -0.58 -23.51
CA SER A 223 6.20 0.76 -24.09
C SER A 223 5.20 1.75 -23.48
N VAL A 224 4.07 1.27 -22.97
CA VAL A 224 3.00 2.09 -22.40
C VAL A 224 3.18 2.29 -20.90
N THR A 225 3.38 1.20 -20.15
CA THR A 225 3.44 1.27 -18.68
C THR A 225 4.84 1.52 -18.15
N ARG A 226 5.88 1.32 -18.97
CA ARG A 226 7.30 1.30 -18.60
C ARG A 226 7.74 0.17 -17.67
N GLY A 227 6.82 -0.69 -17.25
CA GLY A 227 7.13 -1.85 -16.40
C GLY A 227 8.01 -2.87 -17.10
N LEU A 228 8.91 -3.49 -16.33
CA LEU A 228 9.76 -4.60 -16.77
C LEU A 228 8.91 -5.80 -17.15
N VAL A 229 9.01 -6.26 -18.39
CA VAL A 229 8.16 -7.35 -18.89
C VAL A 229 8.58 -8.67 -18.24
N VAL A 230 7.67 -9.30 -17.52
CA VAL A 230 7.98 -10.59 -16.87
C VAL A 230 7.78 -11.74 -17.86
N PRO A 231 8.80 -12.62 -18.04
CA PRO A 231 8.68 -13.86 -18.82
C PRO A 231 7.43 -14.64 -18.46
N ARG A 232 6.78 -15.25 -19.45
CA ARG A 232 5.45 -15.88 -19.24
C ARG A 232 5.49 -16.93 -18.12
N GLU A 233 6.56 -17.70 -18.06
CA GLU A 233 6.77 -18.78 -17.08
C GLU A 233 6.99 -18.25 -15.66
N LEU A 234 7.56 -17.04 -15.52
CA LEU A 234 7.86 -16.43 -14.22
C LEU A 234 6.74 -15.56 -13.66
N ARG A 235 5.72 -15.22 -14.45
CA ARG A 235 4.63 -14.35 -14.00
C ARG A 235 3.97 -14.83 -12.71
N ARG A 236 3.82 -16.14 -12.56
CA ARG A 236 3.26 -16.75 -11.35
C ARG A 236 4.15 -16.48 -10.14
N GLU A 237 5.42 -16.84 -10.23
CA GLU A 237 6.41 -16.67 -9.16
C GLU A 237 6.54 -15.19 -8.76
N VAL A 238 6.66 -14.31 -9.75
CA VAL A 238 6.77 -12.87 -9.51
C VAL A 238 5.50 -12.33 -8.85
N CYS A 239 4.31 -12.70 -9.30
CA CYS A 239 3.06 -12.30 -8.62
C CYS A 239 2.99 -12.82 -7.18
N ASP A 240 3.40 -14.06 -6.92
CA ASP A 240 3.40 -14.66 -5.58
C ASP A 240 4.40 -13.93 -4.66
N ARG A 241 5.63 -13.67 -5.16
CA ARG A 241 6.66 -12.93 -4.42
C ARG A 241 6.28 -11.47 -4.18
N LEU A 242 5.66 -10.80 -5.15
CA LEU A 242 5.11 -9.44 -4.94
C LEU A 242 3.98 -9.46 -3.92
N HIS A 243 3.10 -10.46 -3.94
CA HIS A 243 2.02 -10.57 -2.96
C HIS A 243 2.56 -10.79 -1.54
N LEU A 244 3.58 -11.64 -1.38
CA LEU A 244 4.29 -11.81 -0.11
C LEU A 244 5.04 -10.54 0.31
N TYR A 245 5.77 -9.90 -0.61
CA TYR A 245 6.52 -8.67 -0.36
C TYR A 245 5.61 -7.54 0.15
N PHE A 246 4.42 -7.39 -0.43
CA PHE A 246 3.42 -6.44 0.02
C PHE A 246 2.51 -6.97 1.15
N ILE A 247 2.94 -8.00 1.88
CA ILE A 247 2.24 -8.52 3.07
C ILE A 247 0.77 -8.87 2.75
N HIS A 248 0.58 -9.64 1.69
CA HIS A 248 -0.73 -10.11 1.22
C HIS A 248 -1.72 -9.00 0.83
N LEU A 249 -1.22 -7.82 0.42
CA LEU A 249 -2.06 -6.74 -0.09
C LEU A 249 -2.95 -7.22 -1.27
N GLY A 250 -4.19 -6.73 -1.33
CA GLY A 250 -5.13 -7.14 -2.36
C GLY A 250 -4.61 -6.97 -3.80
N ALA A 251 -4.87 -7.96 -4.65
CA ALA A 251 -4.37 -8.08 -6.02
C ALA A 251 -4.56 -6.83 -6.87
N TYR A 252 -5.70 -6.14 -6.70
CA TYR A 252 -6.01 -4.93 -7.44
C TYR A 252 -5.05 -3.78 -7.12
N LYS A 253 -4.65 -3.66 -5.84
CA LYS A 253 -3.73 -2.62 -5.38
C LYS A 253 -2.32 -2.94 -5.84
N ILE A 254 -1.87 -4.18 -5.64
CA ILE A 254 -0.56 -4.61 -6.14
C ILE A 254 -0.47 -4.34 -7.64
N TYR A 255 -1.43 -4.82 -8.44
CA TYR A 255 -1.45 -4.60 -9.90
C TYR A 255 -1.38 -3.13 -10.30
N ARG A 256 -2.02 -2.22 -9.56
CA ARG A 256 -1.96 -0.78 -9.86
C ARG A 256 -0.65 -0.14 -9.42
N SER A 257 -0.13 -0.52 -8.25
CA SER A 257 1.05 0.10 -7.67
C SER A 257 2.34 -0.31 -8.37
N ILE A 258 2.41 -1.53 -8.90
CA ILE A 258 3.65 -2.08 -9.44
C ILE A 258 3.70 -2.08 -10.97
N LYS A 259 2.64 -1.64 -11.67
CA LYS A 259 2.54 -1.73 -13.14
C LYS A 259 3.63 -0.97 -13.90
N SER A 260 4.18 0.07 -13.26
CA SER A 260 5.32 0.84 -13.75
C SER A 260 6.67 0.19 -13.48
N ASP A 261 6.73 -0.76 -12.55
CA ASP A 261 7.93 -1.50 -12.17
C ASP A 261 7.99 -2.87 -12.86
N PHE A 262 6.89 -3.61 -12.86
CA PHE A 262 6.75 -4.89 -13.54
C PHE A 262 5.46 -4.96 -14.38
N ASP A 263 5.59 -5.46 -15.59
CA ASP A 263 4.47 -5.97 -16.39
C ASP A 263 4.39 -7.50 -16.23
N ALA A 264 3.86 -7.95 -15.09
CA ALA A 264 3.65 -9.37 -14.79
C ALA A 264 2.37 -9.95 -15.43
N GLY A 265 1.80 -9.27 -16.42
CA GLY A 265 0.59 -9.68 -17.12
C GLY A 265 -0.70 -9.09 -16.54
N PRO A 266 -1.86 -9.65 -16.93
CA PRO A 266 -3.16 -9.09 -16.57
C PRO A 266 -3.46 -9.24 -15.07
N LEU A 267 -4.40 -8.44 -14.57
CA LEU A 267 -4.90 -8.50 -13.19
C LEU A 267 -5.31 -9.92 -12.74
N SER A 268 -5.73 -10.78 -13.67
CA SER A 268 -6.08 -12.17 -13.37
C SER A 268 -4.91 -12.98 -12.80
N GLU A 269 -3.65 -12.67 -13.13
CA GLU A 269 -2.48 -13.35 -12.54
C GLU A 269 -2.31 -12.99 -11.05
N TYR A 270 -2.50 -11.72 -10.70
CA TYR A 270 -2.47 -11.23 -9.32
C TYR A 270 -3.65 -11.81 -8.51
N LEU A 271 -4.83 -11.91 -9.13
CA LEU A 271 -5.99 -12.54 -8.50
C LEU A 271 -5.76 -14.03 -8.22
N LYS A 272 -5.03 -14.73 -9.11
CA LYS A 272 -4.63 -16.13 -8.86
C LYS A 272 -3.66 -16.24 -7.68
N ALA A 273 -2.69 -15.32 -7.57
CA ALA A 273 -1.78 -15.27 -6.42
C ALA A 273 -2.53 -15.06 -5.10
N GLN A 274 -3.43 -14.08 -5.07
CA GLN A 274 -4.26 -13.82 -3.89
C GLN A 274 -5.17 -15.00 -3.53
N LYS A 275 -5.75 -15.71 -4.50
CA LYS A 275 -6.60 -16.88 -4.25
C LYS A 275 -5.84 -18.10 -3.70
N ARG A 276 -4.51 -18.14 -3.87
CA ARG A 276 -3.66 -19.24 -3.39
C ARG A 276 -3.20 -19.03 -1.95
N CYS A 277 -3.18 -17.78 -1.47
CA CYS A 277 -3.02 -17.45 -0.06
C CYS A 277 -4.34 -17.68 0.68
#